data_AF-A0A2E2R7E1-F1
#
_entry.id   AF-A0A2E2R7E1-F1
#
_cell.length_a   1.000
_cell.length_b   1.000
_cell.length_c   1.000
_cell.angle_alpha   90.00
_cell.angle_beta   90.00
_cell.angle_gamma   90.00
#
_symmetry.space_group_name_H-M   'P 1'
#
loop_
_entity.id
_entity.type
_entity.pdbx_description
1 polymer ?
#
loop_
_entity_poly.entity_id
_entity_poly.type
_entity_poly.pdbx_seq_one_letter_code
_entity_poly.pdbx_strand_id
1 'polypeptide(L)'
;MTETWKPTSEQSDRLFAELGRCLYIYQSIEIRLKFLLPHMVVPGTETHAENEGTANWRVFLDSKETMGPLMQRLKDRINTEQRDLLDATWTQIVMHRNEVVHHFASQPFACFATEVELQEAMEYLHKRRVLATPMFEMLQQLSLAFAKVL
;
A
#
# COMPACT_ATOMS: atom_id res chain seq x y z
N MET A 1 -16.14 -32.95 27.41
CA MET A 1 -15.52 -31.63 27.17
C MET A 1 -15.02 -31.65 25.74
N THR A 2 -15.64 -30.91 24.84
CA THR A 2 -15.14 -30.75 23.47
C THR A 2 -13.91 -29.85 23.54
N GLU A 3 -12.76 -30.35 23.08
CA GLU A 3 -11.57 -29.52 22.91
C GLU A 3 -11.94 -28.35 21.99
N THR A 4 -11.85 -27.14 22.54
CA THR A 4 -12.02 -25.93 21.75
C THR A 4 -10.78 -25.82 20.87
N TRP A 5 -10.96 -25.87 19.56
CA TRP A 5 -9.87 -25.76 18.60
C TRP A 5 -9.06 -24.48 18.87
N LYS A 6 -7.74 -24.56 18.69
CA LYS A 6 -6.83 -23.43 18.76
C LYS A 6 -5.77 -23.56 17.68
N PRO A 7 -5.30 -22.44 17.11
CA PRO A 7 -4.21 -22.49 16.15
C PRO A 7 -2.93 -23.00 16.83
N THR A 8 -2.21 -23.85 16.11
CA THR A 8 -0.83 -24.24 16.45
C THR A 8 0.11 -23.03 16.32
N SER A 9 1.29 -23.10 16.95
CA SER A 9 2.32 -22.06 16.80
C SER A 9 2.65 -21.80 15.33
N GLU A 10 2.81 -22.87 14.54
CA GLU A 10 3.11 -22.77 13.11
C GLU A 10 2.00 -22.05 12.33
N GLN A 11 0.73 -22.34 12.65
CA GLN A 11 -0.41 -21.65 12.04
C GLN A 11 -0.43 -20.16 12.38
N SER A 12 -0.17 -19.80 13.65
CA SER A 12 -0.06 -18.41 14.07
C SER A 12 1.11 -17.70 13.38
N ASP A 13 2.29 -18.34 13.32
CA ASP A 13 3.46 -17.77 12.66
C ASP A 13 3.22 -17.51 11.17
N ARG A 14 2.53 -18.43 10.49
CA ARG A 14 2.13 -18.25 9.09
C ARG A 14 1.18 -17.08 8.90
N LEU A 15 0.21 -16.90 9.80
CA LEU A 15 -0.72 -15.76 9.77
C LEU A 15 0.03 -14.44 9.96
N PHE A 16 0.88 -14.34 10.98
CA PHE A 16 1.66 -13.14 11.23
C PHE A 16 2.65 -12.83 10.10
N ALA A 17 3.24 -13.87 9.49
CA ALA A 17 4.07 -13.69 8.31
C ALA A 17 3.27 -13.11 7.13
N GLU A 18 2.04 -13.58 6.90
CA GLU A 18 1.18 -13.04 5.84
C GLU A 18 0.72 -11.62 6.14
N LEU A 19 0.39 -11.31 7.40
CA LEU A 19 0.09 -9.95 7.84
C LEU A 19 1.29 -9.02 7.60
N GLY A 20 2.49 -9.46 8.00
CA GLY A 20 3.74 -8.73 7.78
C GLY A 20 4.02 -8.46 6.30
N ARG A 21 3.81 -9.45 5.42
CA ARG A 21 3.94 -9.26 3.96
C ARG A 21 2.93 -8.25 3.42
N CYS A 22 1.70 -8.27 3.93
CA CYS A 22 0.67 -7.33 3.54
C CYS A 22 1.00 -5.89 4.01
N LEU A 23 1.45 -5.72 5.26
CA LEU A 23 1.88 -4.41 5.76
C LEU A 23 3.09 -3.87 4.98
N TYR A 24 4.07 -4.75 4.70
CA TYR A 24 5.25 -4.39 3.94
C TYR A 24 4.91 -3.85 2.54
N ILE A 25 3.95 -4.45 1.83
CA ILE A 25 3.60 -4.00 0.48
C ILE A 25 3.02 -2.59 0.50
N TYR A 26 2.12 -2.29 1.43
CA TYR A 26 1.52 -0.96 1.55
C TYR A 26 2.54 0.10 1.98
N GLN A 27 3.40 -0.23 2.94
CA GLN A 27 4.44 0.68 3.38
C GLN A 27 5.48 0.91 2.27
N SER A 28 5.75 -0.11 1.45
CA SER A 28 6.62 -0.03 0.28
C SER A 28 6.04 0.84 -0.85
N ILE A 29 4.72 0.80 -1.06
CA ILE A 29 4.02 1.71 -1.97
C ILE A 29 4.16 3.14 -1.46
N GLU A 30 3.85 3.38 -0.18
CA GLU A 30 3.91 4.72 0.42
C GLU A 30 5.31 5.34 0.30
N ILE A 31 6.37 4.62 0.67
CA ILE A 31 7.74 5.15 0.62
C ILE A 31 8.18 5.48 -0.82
N ARG A 32 7.74 4.70 -1.81
CA ARG A 32 8.07 4.95 -3.23
C ARG A 32 7.34 6.16 -3.77
N LEU A 33 6.09 6.39 -3.34
CA LEU A 33 5.39 7.63 -3.66
C LEU A 33 6.11 8.83 -3.05
N LYS A 34 6.51 8.74 -1.78
CA LYS A 34 7.27 9.80 -1.11
C LYS A 34 8.59 10.11 -1.82
N PHE A 35 9.25 9.09 -2.35
CA PHE A 35 10.48 9.23 -3.11
C PHE A 35 10.25 9.84 -4.51
N LEU A 36 9.25 9.37 -5.25
CA LEU A 36 9.05 9.76 -6.66
C LEU A 36 8.35 11.10 -6.82
N LEU A 37 7.32 11.39 -6.03
CA LEU A 37 6.44 12.55 -6.21
C LEU A 37 7.18 13.89 -6.30
N PRO A 38 8.18 14.19 -5.45
CA PRO A 38 8.87 15.48 -5.49
C PRO A 38 9.57 15.72 -6.84
N HIS A 39 9.88 14.67 -7.60
CA HIS A 39 10.59 14.77 -8.87
C HIS A 39 9.66 14.76 -10.08
N MET A 40 8.35 14.58 -9.89
CA MET A 40 7.40 14.66 -10.98
C MET A 40 7.14 16.13 -11.37
N VAL A 41 7.03 16.39 -12.66
CA VAL A 41 6.63 17.71 -13.18
C VAL A 41 5.10 17.86 -13.15
N VAL A 42 4.60 19.08 -12.99
CA VAL A 42 3.15 19.34 -13.15
C VAL A 42 2.79 19.20 -14.63
N PRO A 43 1.75 18.42 -14.99
CA PRO A 43 1.25 18.37 -16.36
C PRO A 43 0.96 19.77 -16.91
N GLY A 44 1.38 20.04 -18.15
CA GLY A 44 1.23 21.36 -18.78
C GLY A 44 2.26 22.40 -18.34
N THR A 45 3.25 22.02 -17.53
CA THR A 45 4.38 22.87 -17.14
C THR A 45 5.72 22.15 -17.38
N GLU A 46 6.82 22.87 -17.18
CA GLU A 46 8.19 22.33 -17.16
C GLU A 46 8.77 22.29 -15.74
N THR A 47 7.94 22.48 -14.72
CA THR A 47 8.38 22.66 -13.33
C THR A 47 7.76 21.64 -12.38
N HIS A 48 8.44 21.37 -11.28
CA HIS A 48 7.86 20.68 -10.13
C HIS A 48 6.78 21.55 -9.46
N ALA A 49 5.96 21.00 -8.56
CA ALA A 49 5.14 21.90 -7.75
C ALA A 49 6.00 22.72 -6.79
N GLU A 50 5.37 23.75 -6.25
CA GLU A 50 5.95 24.60 -5.22
C GLU A 50 6.49 23.76 -4.05
N ASN A 51 7.72 24.08 -3.62
CA ASN A 51 8.45 23.37 -2.56
C ASN A 51 8.75 21.89 -2.86
N GLU A 52 8.63 21.44 -4.11
CA GLU A 52 9.07 20.12 -4.58
C GLU A 52 10.30 20.25 -5.51
N GLY A 53 10.86 19.13 -5.95
CA GLY A 53 12.04 19.06 -6.81
C GLY A 53 13.31 18.61 -6.07
N THR A 54 14.41 18.48 -6.81
CA THR A 54 15.68 17.94 -6.30
C THR A 54 16.21 18.67 -5.06
N ALA A 55 16.00 19.99 -4.97
CA ALA A 55 16.42 20.78 -3.81
C ALA A 55 15.64 20.42 -2.52
N ASN A 56 14.41 19.92 -2.63
CA ASN A 56 13.57 19.52 -1.50
C ASN A 56 12.99 18.11 -1.68
N TRP A 57 13.82 17.18 -2.18
CA TRP A 57 13.39 15.82 -2.54
C TRP A 57 12.86 15.00 -1.35
N ARG A 58 13.13 15.43 -0.12
CA ARG A 58 12.67 14.76 1.10
C ARG A 58 11.33 15.26 1.63
N VAL A 59 10.70 16.24 0.98
CA VAL A 59 9.50 16.92 1.50
C VAL A 59 8.41 15.95 1.98
N PHE A 60 8.19 14.83 1.27
CA PHE A 60 7.21 13.81 1.69
C PHE A 60 7.80 12.69 2.55
N LEU A 61 9.11 12.44 2.48
CA LEU A 61 9.80 11.49 3.36
C LEU A 61 9.81 11.99 4.81
N ASP A 62 9.96 13.29 4.99
CA ASP A 62 10.00 13.94 6.30
C ASP A 62 8.59 14.34 6.78
N SER A 63 7.55 14.14 5.95
CA SER A 63 6.16 14.44 6.31
C SER A 63 5.40 13.24 6.89
N LYS A 64 4.31 13.56 7.60
CA LYS A 64 3.33 12.57 8.09
C LYS A 64 2.29 12.20 7.04
N GLU A 65 2.42 12.67 5.79
CA GLU A 65 1.47 12.29 4.74
C GLU A 65 1.52 10.78 4.52
N THR A 66 0.34 10.16 4.43
CA THR A 66 0.17 8.72 4.23
C THR A 66 -0.26 8.43 2.79
N MET A 67 -0.37 7.15 2.43
CA MET A 67 -0.70 6.71 1.07
C MET A 67 -1.89 7.43 0.41
N GLY A 68 -2.95 7.77 1.14
CA GLY A 68 -4.16 8.41 0.57
C GLY A 68 -3.86 9.75 -0.12
N PRO A 69 -3.39 10.77 0.62
CA PRO A 69 -2.95 12.04 0.04
C PRO A 69 -1.90 11.89 -1.07
N LEU A 70 -0.93 10.99 -0.88
CA LEU A 70 0.14 10.75 -1.87
C LEU A 70 -0.41 10.15 -3.18
N MET A 71 -1.41 9.26 -3.11
CA MET A 71 -2.13 8.77 -4.28
C MET A 71 -2.90 9.87 -4.99
N GLN A 72 -3.52 10.80 -4.24
CA GLN A 72 -4.17 11.95 -4.85
C GLN A 72 -3.17 12.80 -5.65
N ARG A 73 -2.02 13.12 -5.04
CA ARG A 73 -0.95 13.84 -5.72
C ARG A 73 -0.46 13.11 -6.98
N LEU A 74 -0.29 11.78 -6.92
CA LEU A 74 0.11 11.02 -8.10
C LEU A 74 -0.93 11.15 -9.23
N LYS A 75 -2.24 11.10 -8.91
CA LYS A 75 -3.31 11.25 -9.91
C LYS A 75 -3.23 12.59 -10.60
N ASP A 76 -2.92 13.64 -9.86
CA ASP A 76 -2.83 15.01 -10.39
C ASP A 76 -1.57 15.22 -11.24
N ARG A 77 -0.60 14.29 -11.18
CA ARG A 77 0.66 14.31 -11.94
C ARG A 77 0.66 13.45 -13.20
N ILE A 78 -0.29 12.53 -13.33
CA ILE A 78 -0.36 11.62 -14.48
C ILE A 78 -1.41 12.11 -15.47
N ASN A 79 -1.00 12.26 -16.73
CA ASN A 79 -1.92 12.51 -17.82
C ASN A 79 -2.39 11.17 -18.41
N THR A 80 -3.68 10.86 -18.31
CA THR A 80 -4.27 9.59 -18.75
C THR A 80 -5.74 9.74 -19.10
N GLU A 81 -6.16 9.10 -20.18
CA GLU A 81 -7.56 9.05 -20.61
C GLU A 81 -8.41 8.12 -19.71
N GLN A 82 -7.77 7.24 -18.94
CA GLN A 82 -8.44 6.27 -18.06
C GLN A 82 -8.49 6.72 -16.59
N ARG A 83 -8.67 8.02 -16.35
CA ARG A 83 -8.57 8.62 -15.01
C ARG A 83 -9.53 7.98 -14.01
N ASP A 84 -10.77 7.72 -14.41
CA ASP A 84 -11.79 7.14 -13.51
C ASP A 84 -11.46 5.71 -13.09
N LEU A 85 -10.92 4.90 -14.02
CA LEU A 85 -10.50 3.53 -13.72
C LEU A 85 -9.31 3.50 -12.75
N LEU A 86 -8.34 4.40 -12.95
CA LEU A 86 -7.21 4.57 -12.05
C LEU A 86 -7.66 5.05 -10.67
N ASP A 87 -8.59 6.00 -10.63
CA ASP A 87 -9.13 6.53 -9.38
C ASP A 87 -9.83 5.45 -8.55
N ALA A 88 -10.70 4.65 -9.19
CA ALA A 88 -11.36 3.52 -8.54
C ALA A 88 -10.35 2.50 -8.01
N THR A 89 -9.37 2.12 -8.83
CA THR A 89 -8.34 1.14 -8.47
C THR A 89 -7.49 1.62 -7.29
N TRP A 90 -7.04 2.87 -7.32
CA TRP A 90 -6.15 3.40 -6.28
C TRP A 90 -6.89 3.69 -4.98
N THR A 91 -8.13 4.15 -5.07
CA THR A 91 -9.02 4.28 -3.90
C THR A 91 -9.21 2.92 -3.24
N GLN A 92 -9.43 1.86 -4.02
CA GLN A 92 -9.53 0.50 -3.50
C GLN A 92 -8.25 0.05 -2.78
N ILE A 93 -7.06 0.36 -3.31
CA ILE A 93 -5.79 0.05 -2.64
C ILE A 93 -5.67 0.76 -1.28
N VAL A 94 -6.01 2.05 -1.21
CA VAL A 94 -5.99 2.82 0.04
C VAL A 94 -7.00 2.27 1.05
N MET A 95 -8.21 1.89 0.60
CA MET A 95 -9.20 1.24 1.44
C MET A 95 -8.69 -0.10 1.97
N HIS A 96 -8.09 -0.94 1.12
CA HIS A 96 -7.51 -2.21 1.55
C HIS A 96 -6.36 -2.04 2.54
N ARG A 97 -5.53 -1.00 2.38
CA ARG A 97 -4.51 -0.64 3.36
C ARG A 97 -5.15 -0.31 4.71
N ASN A 98 -6.19 0.51 4.73
CA ASN A 98 -6.87 0.89 5.98
C ASN A 98 -7.52 -0.31 6.66
N GLU A 99 -8.14 -1.18 5.86
CA GLU A 99 -8.69 -2.45 6.31
C GLU A 99 -7.64 -3.30 7.06
N VAL A 100 -6.45 -3.49 6.50
CA VAL A 100 -5.38 -4.26 7.17
C VAL A 100 -4.79 -3.53 8.38
N VAL A 101 -4.53 -2.23 8.26
CA VAL A 101 -3.81 -1.47 9.30
C VAL A 101 -4.70 -1.11 10.49
N HIS A 102 -5.97 -0.80 10.25
CA HIS A 102 -6.88 -0.26 11.27
C HIS A 102 -8.01 -1.22 11.65
N HIS A 103 -8.41 -2.11 10.75
CA HIS A 103 -9.62 -2.92 10.95
C HIS A 103 -9.38 -4.43 11.01
N PHE A 104 -8.15 -4.91 10.83
CA PHE A 104 -7.86 -6.35 10.85
C PHE A 104 -8.24 -7.01 12.19
N ALA A 105 -7.89 -6.37 13.31
CA ALA A 105 -8.21 -6.85 14.65
C ALA A 105 -9.70 -6.71 15.04
N SER A 106 -10.52 -6.04 14.22
CA SER A 106 -11.96 -5.90 14.40
C SER A 106 -12.77 -6.75 13.43
N GLN A 107 -12.13 -7.57 12.59
CA GLN A 107 -12.83 -8.45 11.66
C GLN A 107 -13.52 -9.61 12.40
N PRO A 108 -14.59 -10.19 11.81
CA PRO A 108 -15.28 -11.34 12.41
C PRO A 108 -14.36 -12.52 12.74
N PHE A 109 -13.30 -12.72 11.95
CA PHE A 109 -12.32 -13.79 12.15
C PHE A 109 -11.22 -13.49 13.18
N ALA A 110 -11.20 -12.30 13.80
CA ALA A 110 -10.06 -11.82 14.60
C ALA A 110 -9.78 -12.65 15.87
N CYS A 111 -10.75 -13.44 16.32
CA CYS A 111 -10.59 -14.32 17.48
C CYS A 111 -9.81 -15.61 17.15
N PHE A 112 -9.72 -16.00 15.89
CA PHE A 112 -9.08 -17.25 15.43
C PHE A 112 -9.55 -18.45 16.27
N ALA A 113 -10.85 -18.52 16.57
CA ALA A 113 -11.45 -19.54 17.42
C ALA A 113 -11.77 -20.84 16.66
N THR A 114 -11.76 -20.79 15.33
CA THR A 114 -11.96 -21.94 14.45
C THR A 114 -10.95 -21.95 13.31
N GLU A 115 -10.72 -23.13 12.72
CA GLU A 115 -9.86 -23.26 11.54
C GLU A 115 -10.39 -22.43 10.36
N VAL A 116 -11.71 -22.29 10.25
CA VAL A 116 -12.37 -21.45 9.25
C VAL A 116 -12.00 -19.98 9.43
N GLU A 117 -12.07 -19.45 10.66
CA GLU A 117 -11.67 -18.07 10.93
C GLU A 117 -10.19 -17.81 10.60
N LEU A 118 -9.30 -18.76 10.93
CA LEU A 118 -7.90 -18.64 10.55
C LEU A 118 -7.72 -18.59 9.02
N GLN A 119 -8.43 -19.45 8.29
CA GLN A 119 -8.38 -19.48 6.83
C GLN A 119 -8.96 -18.20 6.21
N GLU A 120 -10.06 -17.68 6.75
CA GLU A 120 -10.64 -16.40 6.34
C GLU A 120 -9.66 -15.24 6.55
N ALA A 121 -8.96 -15.21 7.68
CA ALA A 121 -7.94 -14.21 7.96
C ALA A 121 -6.78 -14.28 6.95
N MET A 122 -6.32 -15.49 6.63
CA MET A 122 -5.28 -15.73 5.61
C MET A 122 -5.72 -15.26 4.23
N GLU A 123 -6.93 -15.60 3.81
CA GLU A 123 -7.48 -15.18 2.52
C GLU A 123 -7.70 -13.66 2.46
N TYR A 124 -8.17 -13.06 3.55
CA TYR A 124 -8.38 -11.64 3.68
C TYR A 124 -7.09 -10.85 3.41
N LEU A 125 -5.97 -11.31 3.97
CA LEU A 125 -4.65 -10.72 3.79
C LEU A 125 -4.09 -11.00 2.39
N HIS A 126 -4.22 -12.24 1.92
CA HIS A 126 -3.71 -12.67 0.62
C HIS A 126 -4.36 -11.89 -0.54
N LYS A 127 -5.71 -11.82 -0.56
CA LYS A 127 -6.47 -11.09 -1.60
C LYS A 127 -6.01 -9.64 -1.69
N ARG A 128 -5.86 -8.97 -0.54
CA ARG A 128 -5.41 -7.57 -0.46
C ARG A 128 -3.97 -7.37 -0.92
N ARG A 129 -3.07 -8.29 -0.55
CA ARG A 129 -1.67 -8.29 -1.03
C ARG A 129 -1.60 -8.45 -2.55
N VAL A 130 -2.33 -9.42 -3.11
CA VAL A 130 -2.37 -9.65 -4.56
C VAL A 130 -2.87 -8.41 -5.30
N LEU A 131 -3.94 -7.78 -4.82
CA LEU A 131 -4.48 -6.56 -5.43
C LEU A 131 -3.52 -5.37 -5.37
N ALA A 132 -2.69 -5.26 -4.33
CA ALA A 132 -1.71 -4.19 -4.19
C ALA A 132 -0.40 -4.43 -4.97
N THR A 133 -0.14 -5.67 -5.38
CA THR A 133 1.14 -6.07 -6.00
C THR A 133 1.45 -5.33 -7.30
N PRO A 134 0.52 -5.16 -8.26
CA PRO A 134 0.81 -4.44 -9.50
C PRO A 134 1.27 -2.99 -9.27
N MET A 135 0.66 -2.30 -8.31
CA MET A 135 1.04 -0.93 -7.94
C MET A 135 2.45 -0.89 -7.35
N PHE A 136 2.76 -1.83 -6.45
CA PHE A 136 4.09 -1.95 -5.86
C PHE A 136 5.15 -2.19 -6.94
N GLU A 137 4.92 -3.14 -7.86
CA GLU A 137 5.86 -3.46 -8.93
C GLU A 137 6.09 -2.28 -9.88
N MET A 138 5.01 -1.59 -10.28
CA MET A 138 5.11 -0.39 -11.11
C MET A 138 5.96 0.68 -10.43
N LEU A 139 5.66 1.03 -9.18
CA LEU A 139 6.42 2.03 -8.44
C LEU A 139 7.87 1.59 -8.18
N GLN A 140 8.11 0.29 -7.97
CA GLN A 140 9.46 -0.26 -7.82
C GLN A 140 10.28 -0.02 -9.08
N GLN A 141 9.73 -0.33 -10.25
CA GLN A 141 10.44 -0.13 -11.52
C GLN A 141 10.71 1.35 -11.80
N LEU A 142 9.72 2.21 -11.55
CA LEU A 142 9.88 3.66 -11.69
C LEU A 142 10.97 4.19 -10.74
N SER A 143 10.96 3.76 -9.48
CA SER A 143 11.96 4.18 -8.49
C SER A 143 13.37 3.73 -8.87
N LEU A 144 13.52 2.49 -9.35
CA LEU A 144 14.82 1.96 -9.80
C LEU A 144 15.32 2.67 -11.07
N ALA A 145 14.44 2.97 -12.01
CA ALA A 145 14.79 3.71 -13.21
C ALA A 145 15.24 5.13 -12.85
N PHE A 146 14.49 5.81 -11.98
CA PHE A 146 14.81 7.16 -11.53
C PHE A 146 16.13 7.21 -10.74
N ALA A 147 16.35 6.26 -9.82
CA ALA A 147 17.59 6.20 -9.03
C ALA A 147 18.86 5.96 -9.84
N LYS A 148 18.75 5.45 -11.08
CA LYS A 148 19.90 5.30 -12.00
C LYS A 148 20.26 6.60 -12.73
N VAL A 149 19.35 7.57 -12.75
CA VAL A 149 19.48 8.83 -13.49
C VAL A 149 19.83 10.00 -12.55
N LEU A 150 19.66 9.82 -11.24
CA LEU A 150 20.24 10.68 -10.19
C LEU A 150 21.76 10.51 -10.11
#